data_AF-A0A524CRV0-F1
#
_entry.id   AF-A0A524CRV0-F1
#
_cell.length_a   1.000
_cell.length_b   1.000
_cell.length_c   1.000
_cell.angle_alpha   90.00
_cell.angle_beta   90.00
_cell.angle_gamma   90.00
#
_symmetry.space_group_name_H-M   'P 1'
#
loop_
_entity.id
_entity.type
_entity.pdbx_description
1 polymer ?
#
loop_
_entity_poly.entity_id
_entity_poly.type
_entity_poly.pdbx_seq_one_letter_code
_entity_poly.pdbx_strand_id
1 'polypeptide(L)'
;MSKSQTTKIAEILCLVGGLLGLLYGILQILGMGLALLPGLGLGGLLGGLISGIILLVLSLVVLATSGVVDIPALKMEKNWIIMLILGILLYVFGGGLPGILVIVGAILMLL
;
A
#
# COMPACT_ATOMS: atom_id res chain seq x y z
N MET A 1 -24.16 1.00 11.38
CA MET A 1 -23.93 0.81 9.94
C MET A 1 -24.32 -0.60 9.58
N SER A 2 -24.93 -0.83 8.41
CA SER A 2 -25.12 -2.20 7.94
C SER A 2 -23.74 -2.79 7.57
N LYS A 3 -23.51 -4.08 7.79
CA LYS A 3 -22.23 -4.75 7.44
C LYS A 3 -21.74 -4.40 6.03
N SER A 4 -22.68 -4.28 5.09
CA SER A 4 -22.39 -3.89 3.70
C SER A 4 -21.74 -2.51 3.55
N GLN A 5 -22.09 -1.52 4.39
CA GLN A 5 -21.48 -0.19 4.32
C GLN A 5 -20.05 -0.18 4.87
N THR A 6 -19.80 -0.93 5.95
CA THR A 6 -18.46 -1.07 6.54
C THR A 6 -17.49 -1.74 5.56
N THR A 7 -17.93 -2.82 4.90
CA THR A 7 -17.12 -3.51 3.88
C THR A 7 -16.79 -2.61 2.69
N LYS A 8 -17.75 -1.79 2.21
CA LYS A 8 -17.49 -0.84 1.13
C LYS A 8 -16.48 0.24 1.52
N ILE A 9 -16.56 0.76 2.74
CA ILE A 9 -15.59 1.74 3.24
C ILE A 9 -14.20 1.12 3.35
N ALA A 10 -14.14 -0.12 3.84
CA ALA A 10 -12.90 -0.87 3.91
C ALA A 10 -12.24 -1.04 2.53
N GLU A 11 -13.03 -1.42 1.51
CA GLU A 11 -12.57 -1.53 0.13
C GLU A 11 -12.06 -0.20 -0.42
N ILE A 12 -12.77 0.90 -0.16
CA ILE A 12 -12.35 2.25 -0.59
C ILE A 12 -11.03 2.64 0.08
N LEU A 13 -10.88 2.40 1.38
CA LEU A 13 -9.64 2.72 2.09
C LEU A 13 -8.45 1.91 1.57
N CYS A 14 -8.64 0.61 1.32
CA CYS A 14 -7.60 -0.23 0.73
C CYS A 14 -7.25 0.21 -0.70
N LEU A 15 -8.25 0.63 -1.49
CA LEU A 15 -8.04 1.15 -2.84
C LEU A 15 -7.24 2.45 -2.81
N VAL A 16 -7.65 3.42 -1.99
CA VAL A 16 -6.95 4.70 -1.86
C VAL A 16 -5.54 4.47 -1.32
N GLY A 17 -5.39 3.58 -0.33
CA GLY A 17 -4.09 3.18 0.19
C GLY A 17 -3.19 2.56 -0.87
N GLY A 18 -3.71 1.65 -1.70
CA GLY A 18 -2.97 1.06 -2.81
C GLY A 18 -2.59 2.07 -3.89
N LEU A 19 -3.49 2.97 -4.30
CA LEU A 19 -3.19 4.01 -5.29
C LEU A 19 -2.14 5.01 -4.78
N LEU A 20 -2.27 5.46 -3.53
CA LEU A 20 -1.28 6.34 -2.92
C LEU A 20 0.06 5.61 -2.76
N GLY A 21 0.05 4.32 -2.43
CA GLY A 21 1.27 3.51 -2.34
C GLY A 21 1.99 3.39 -3.68
N LEU A 22 1.25 3.24 -4.79
CA LEU A 22 1.83 3.29 -6.13
C LEU A 22 2.51 4.64 -6.40
N LEU A 23 1.81 5.73 -6.10
CA LEU A 23 2.32 7.08 -6.30
C LEU A 23 3.58 7.32 -5.46
N TYR A 24 3.59 6.89 -4.20
CA TYR A 24 4.76 6.99 -3.31
C TYR A 24 5.93 6.14 -3.81
N GLY A 25 5.66 4.92 -4.31
CA GLY A 25 6.68 4.07 -4.90
C GLY A 25 7.33 4.70 -6.12
N ILE A 26 6.53 5.28 -7.04
CA ILE A 26 7.03 6.00 -8.22
C ILE A 26 7.87 7.21 -7.80
N LEU A 27 7.38 8.02 -6.87
CA LEU A 27 8.11 9.19 -6.38
C LEU A 27 9.45 8.82 -5.73
N GLN A 28 9.50 7.71 -4.98
CA GLN A 28 10.76 7.20 -4.44
C GLN A 28 11.73 6.73 -5.52
N ILE A 29 11.25 6.01 -6.54
CA ILE A 29 12.09 5.54 -7.66
C ILE A 29 12.68 6.71 -8.44
N LEU A 30 11.89 7.77 -8.65
CA LEU A 30 12.33 8.99 -9.33
C LEU A 30 13.28 9.84 -8.47
N GLY A 31 13.59 9.42 -7.24
CA GLY A 31 14.38 10.20 -6.29
C GLY A 31 13.67 11.47 -5.81
N MET A 32 12.37 11.62 -6.11
CA MET A 32 11.52 12.74 -5.70
C MET A 32 10.84 12.41 -4.37
N GLY A 33 11.63 12.05 -3.36
CA GLY A 33 11.11 11.69 -2.05
C GLY A 33 10.24 12.81 -1.46
N LEU A 34 9.04 12.46 -0.98
CA LEU A 34 8.17 13.35 -0.18
C LEU A 34 8.77 13.66 1.22
N ALA A 35 9.89 13.04 1.58
CA ALA A 35 10.60 13.28 2.82
C ALA A 35 11.57 14.47 2.66
N LEU A 36 11.30 15.55 3.39
CA LEU A 36 12.12 16.76 3.56
C LEU A 36 13.50 16.51 4.20
N LEU A 37 13.99 15.27 4.29
CA LEU A 37 15.32 14.98 4.81
C LEU A 37 16.26 14.44 3.72
N PRO A 38 17.34 15.16 3.40
CA PRO A 38 18.28 14.77 2.38
C PRO A 38 19.13 13.59 2.87
N GLY A 39 18.85 12.39 2.37
CA GLY A 39 19.82 11.30 2.33
C GLY A 39 20.80 11.53 1.17
N LEU A 40 21.68 12.52 1.30
CA LEU A 40 22.70 12.87 0.29
C LEU A 40 23.75 11.75 0.19
N GLY A 41 23.56 10.81 -0.75
CA GLY A 41 24.56 9.81 -1.13
C GLY A 41 24.03 8.74 -2.08
N LEU A 42 24.92 8.04 -2.79
CA LEU A 42 24.60 6.90 -3.67
C LEU A 42 23.81 5.79 -2.94
N GLY A 43 24.07 5.60 -1.64
CA GLY A 43 23.31 4.66 -0.80
C GLY A 43 21.87 5.07 -0.54
N GLY A 44 21.57 6.37 -0.50
CA GLY A 44 20.21 6.90 -0.39
C GLY A 44 19.42 6.73 -1.69
N LEU A 45 20.08 6.92 -2.84
CA LEU A 45 19.49 6.70 -4.16
C LEU A 45 19.19 5.22 -4.43
N LEU A 46 20.14 4.32 -4.16
CA LEU A 46 19.93 2.88 -4.30
C LEU A 46 18.90 2.36 -3.29
N GLY A 47 18.93 2.88 -2.05
CA GLY A 47 17.93 2.59 -1.03
C GLY A 47 16.52 2.98 -1.50
N GLY A 48 16.33 4.22 -1.97
CA GLY A 48 15.06 4.74 -2.48
C GLY A 48 14.54 3.99 -3.71
N LEU A 49 15.42 3.56 -4.61
CA LEU A 49 15.04 2.75 -5.76
C LEU A 49 14.51 1.38 -5.31
N ILE A 50 15.21 0.69 -4.42
CA ILE A 50 14.82 -0.64 -3.92
C ILE A 50 13.52 -0.54 -3.12
N SER A 51 13.42 0.40 -2.15
CA SER A 51 12.20 0.58 -1.37
C SER A 51 11.01 1.02 -2.22
N GLY A 52 11.23 1.89 -3.22
CA GLY A 52 10.20 2.32 -4.15
C GLY A 52 9.65 1.17 -5.02
N ILE A 53 10.52 0.27 -5.50
CA ILE A 53 10.10 -0.94 -6.23
C ILE A 53 9.28 -1.86 -5.32
N ILE A 54 9.72 -2.08 -4.08
CA ILE A 54 8.98 -2.89 -3.10
C ILE A 54 7.61 -2.28 -2.84
N LEU A 55 7.52 -0.97 -2.65
CA LEU A 55 6.28 -0.22 -2.47
C LEU A 55 5.32 -0.37 -3.64
N LEU A 56 5.83 -0.30 -4.87
CA LEU A 56 5.05 -0.54 -6.08
C LEU A 56 4.45 -1.95 -6.09
N VAL A 57 5.28 -2.97 -5.85
CA VAL A 57 4.83 -4.37 -5.85
C VAL A 57 3.78 -4.59 -4.76
N LEU A 58 4.04 -4.15 -3.53
CA LEU A 58 3.08 -4.28 -2.42
C LEU A 58 1.77 -3.55 -2.72
N SER A 59 1.83 -2.38 -3.33
CA SER A 59 0.64 -1.60 -3.70
C SER A 59 -0.17 -2.28 -4.79
N LEU A 60 0.47 -2.88 -5.80
CA LEU A 60 -0.19 -3.71 -6.80
C LEU A 60 -0.88 -4.92 -6.16
N VAL A 61 -0.22 -5.59 -5.22
CA VAL A 61 -0.80 -6.74 -4.49
C VAL A 61 -2.00 -6.30 -3.64
N VAL A 62 -1.94 -5.14 -2.96
CA VAL A 62 -3.07 -4.58 -2.22
C VAL A 62 -4.25 -4.27 -3.15
N LEU A 63 -4.00 -3.66 -4.30
CA LEU A 63 -5.04 -3.36 -5.28
C LEU A 63 -5.68 -4.64 -5.83
N ALA A 64 -4.86 -5.65 -6.16
CA ALA A 64 -5.33 -6.96 -6.61
C ALA A 64 -6.16 -7.69 -5.53
N THR A 65 -5.70 -7.66 -4.28
CA THR A 65 -6.33 -8.36 -3.15
C THR A 65 -7.58 -7.65 -2.64
N SER A 66 -7.67 -6.31 -2.80
CA SER A 66 -8.88 -5.54 -2.48
C SER A 66 -10.11 -5.97 -3.32
N GLY A 67 -9.85 -6.58 -4.49
CA GLY A 67 -10.87 -7.03 -5.43
C GLY A 67 -11.38 -5.94 -6.38
N VAL A 68 -10.84 -4.72 -6.30
CA VAL A 68 -11.27 -3.61 -7.19
C VAL A 68 -10.46 -3.57 -8.49
N VAL A 69 -9.21 -4.04 -8.48
CA VAL A 69 -8.38 -4.19 -9.69
C VAL A 69 -8.14 -5.67 -9.93
N ASP A 70 -8.54 -6.19 -11.09
CA ASP A 70 -8.38 -7.62 -11.38
C ASP A 70 -7.01 -7.89 -12.00
N ILE A 71 -6.08 -8.37 -11.18
CA ILE A 71 -4.73 -8.79 -11.61
C ILE A 71 -4.58 -10.28 -11.23
N PRO A 72 -4.87 -11.22 -12.15
CA PRO A 72 -4.93 -12.65 -11.85
C PRO A 72 -3.65 -13.21 -11.22
N ALA A 73 -2.48 -12.67 -11.60
CA ALA A 73 -1.18 -13.13 -11.13
C ALA A 73 -0.83 -12.71 -9.69
N LEU A 74 -1.51 -11.68 -9.15
CA LEU A 74 -1.22 -11.10 -7.82
C LEU A 74 -2.41 -11.22 -6.86
N LYS A 75 -3.49 -11.87 -7.29
CA LYS A 75 -4.73 -11.98 -6.54
C LYS A 75 -4.58 -13.03 -5.45
N MET A 76 -4.49 -12.57 -4.21
CA MET A 76 -4.60 -13.43 -3.03
C MET A 76 -6.07 -13.55 -2.61
N GLU A 77 -6.37 -14.52 -1.76
CA GLU A 77 -7.68 -14.58 -1.11
C GLU A 77 -7.96 -13.25 -0.39
N LYS A 78 -9.15 -12.70 -0.60
CA LYS A 78 -9.59 -11.47 0.06
C LYS A 78 -9.86 -11.75 1.53
N ASN A 79 -8.79 -11.73 2.32
CA ASN A 79 -8.79 -11.99 3.74
C ASN A 79 -8.24 -10.76 4.48
N TRP A 80 -8.95 -10.35 5.54
CA TRP A 80 -8.55 -9.22 6.38
C TRP A 80 -7.14 -9.39 6.94
N ILE A 81 -6.70 -10.63 7.25
CA ILE A 81 -5.36 -10.92 7.74
C ILE A 81 -4.31 -10.61 6.68
N ILE A 82 -4.55 -11.02 5.43
CA ILE A 82 -3.64 -10.78 4.31
C ILE A 82 -3.54 -9.27 4.07
N MET A 83 -4.68 -8.57 4.04
CA MET A 83 -4.70 -7.11 3.88
C MET A 83 -3.99 -6.38 5.02
N LEU A 84 -4.11 -6.87 6.25
CA LEU A 84 -3.42 -6.31 7.42
C LEU A 84 -1.90 -6.47 7.28
N ILE A 85 -1.43 -7.67 6.91
CA ILE A 85 0.00 -7.93 6.67
C ILE A 85 0.52 -7.04 5.55
N LEU A 86 -0.21 -6.92 4.43
CA LEU A 86 0.18 -6.05 3.32
C LEU A 86 0.23 -4.57 3.73
N GLY A 87 -0.71 -4.11 4.55
CA GLY A 87 -0.71 -2.76 5.09
C GLY A 87 0.50 -2.49 6.02
N ILE A 88 0.84 -3.44 6.89
CA ILE A 88 2.04 -3.36 7.74
C ILE A 88 3.31 -3.33 6.90
N LEU A 89 3.43 -4.19 5.89
CA LEU A 89 4.57 -4.18 4.98
C LEU A 89 4.67 -2.83 4.25
N LEU A 90 3.57 -2.32 3.70
CA LEU A 90 3.55 -0.99 3.08
C LEU A 90 4.04 0.10 4.03
N TYR A 91 3.60 0.08 5.29
CA TYR A 91 4.03 1.04 6.28
C TYR A 91 5.54 0.96 6.55
N VAL A 92 6.06 -0.24 6.79
CA VAL A 92 7.47 -0.50 7.12
C VAL A 92 8.40 -0.15 5.96
N PHE A 93 7.98 -0.39 4.71
CA PHE A 93 8.78 -0.08 3.52
C PHE A 93 8.70 1.40 3.07
N GLY A 94 8.17 2.29 3.92
CA GLY A 94 8.17 3.74 3.66
C GLY A 94 6.87 4.27 3.06
N GLY A 95 5.81 3.46 3.07
CA GLY A 95 4.49 3.83 2.60
C GLY A 95 3.68 4.68 3.55
N GLY A 96 4.08 4.88 4.82
CA GLY A 96 3.46 5.85 5.73
C GLY A 96 1.91 5.90 5.66
N LEU A 97 1.36 6.98 5.07
CA LEU A 97 -0.09 7.18 4.89
C LEU A 97 -0.76 6.04 4.10
N PRO A 98 -0.31 5.68 2.87
CA PRO A 98 -0.72 4.46 2.18
C PRO A 98 -0.86 3.22 3.07
N GLY A 99 0.16 2.91 3.87
CA GLY A 99 0.15 1.75 4.77
C GLY A 99 -0.92 1.83 5.84
N ILE A 100 -1.07 3.00 6.49
CA ILE A 100 -2.09 3.25 7.51
C ILE A 100 -3.50 3.06 6.92
N LEU A 101 -3.76 3.58 5.72
CA LEU A 101 -5.07 3.45 5.08
C LEU A 101 -5.42 1.98 4.81
N VAL A 102 -4.46 1.18 4.37
CA VAL A 102 -4.66 -0.26 4.16
C VAL A 102 -4.88 -1.00 5.48
N ILE A 103 -4.15 -0.66 6.55
CA ILE A 103 -4.33 -1.25 7.88
C ILE A 103 -5.74 -0.95 8.42
N VAL A 104 -6.18 0.31 8.35
CA VAL A 104 -7.52 0.71 8.79
C VAL A 104 -8.58 0.01 7.94
N GLY A 105 -8.39 -0.04 6.62
CA GLY A 105 -9.27 -0.81 5.73
C GLY A 105 -9.37 -2.28 6.13
N ALA A 106 -8.24 -2.94 6.40
CA ALA A 106 -8.19 -4.33 6.83
C ALA A 106 -8.93 -4.58 8.17
N ILE A 107 -8.77 -3.68 9.14
CA ILE A 107 -9.49 -3.75 10.42
C ILE A 107 -11.01 -3.60 10.20
N LEU A 108 -11.42 -2.71 9.30
CA LEU A 108 -12.83 -2.55 8.97
C LEU A 108 -13.41 -3.75 8.21
N MET A 109 -12.61 -4.51 7.46
CA MET A 109 -13.06 -5.77 6.83
C MET A 109 -13.39 -6.87 7.85
N LEU A 110 -12.83 -6.78 9.07
CA LEU A 110 -13.10 -7.73 10.15
C LEU A 110 -14.45 -7.48 10.86
N LEU A 111 -14.98 -6.26 10.79
CA LEU A 111 -16.21 -5.82 11.47
C LEU A 111 -17.47 -6.05 10.62
#